data_AF-A0A1J4Z2X0-F1
#
_entry.id   AF-A0A1J4Z2X0-F1
#
_cell.length_a   1.000
_cell.length_b   1.000
_cell.length_c   1.000
_cell.angle_alpha   90.00
_cell.angle_beta   90.00
_cell.angle_gamma   90.00
#
_symmetry.space_group_name_H-M   'P 1'
#
loop_
_entity.id
_entity.type
_entity.pdbx_description
1 polymer ?
#
loop_
_entity_poly.entity_id
_entity_poly.type
_entity_poly.pdbx_seq_one_letter_code
_entity_poly.pdbx_strand_id
1 'polypeptide(L)'
;MIQSCTNKESIKNWPVDDRPREKLLKNGEKSLSDAELLAIILRTGVQGHSALDIARAVINKFGTFRELSQAQACDWTNFKGLGQAKIAQIRAAIEIGRRFFEGRINTRKIRIEKAKDVASLLSPRMRDLKKEAFRVLYLDAKNRLINMVLSHLV
;
A
#
# COMPACT_ATOMS: atom_id res chain seq x y z
N MET A 1 17.52 37.53 -8.08
CA MET A 1 16.57 37.17 -9.16
C MET A 1 17.23 36.07 -9.99
N ILE A 2 17.01 34.79 -9.63
CA ILE A 2 17.48 33.65 -10.43
C ILE A 2 16.28 32.74 -10.64
N GLN A 3 16.03 32.46 -11.91
CA GLN A 3 14.78 32.00 -12.49
C GLN A 3 14.35 30.63 -11.96
N SER A 4 13.12 30.58 -11.44
CA SER A 4 12.33 29.35 -11.35
C SER A 4 11.84 28.98 -12.76
N CYS A 5 12.70 28.31 -13.55
CA CYS A 5 12.29 27.73 -14.82
C CYS A 5 11.59 26.39 -14.55
N THR A 6 10.26 26.40 -14.51
CA THR A 6 9.38 25.22 -14.46
C THR A 6 9.36 24.50 -15.82
N ASN A 7 10.50 24.01 -16.30
CA ASN A 7 10.53 23.06 -17.40
C ASN A 7 10.57 21.66 -16.80
N LYS A 8 9.39 21.07 -16.55
CA LYS A 8 9.25 19.73 -15.96
C LYS A 8 9.71 18.68 -16.96
N GLU A 9 11.00 18.35 -16.91
CA GLU A 9 11.61 17.35 -17.76
C GLU A 9 10.96 15.97 -17.59
N SER A 10 10.83 15.25 -18.71
CA SER A 10 10.48 13.84 -18.70
C SER A 10 11.52 13.05 -17.89
N ILE A 11 11.09 12.08 -17.08
CA ILE A 11 11.99 11.21 -16.30
C ILE A 11 13.03 10.53 -17.21
N LYS A 12 12.73 10.34 -18.50
CA LYS A 12 13.66 9.80 -19.49
C LYS A 12 14.90 10.67 -19.72
N ASN A 13 14.87 11.95 -19.32
CA ASN A 13 15.98 12.88 -19.50
C ASN A 13 16.87 12.95 -18.25
N TRP A 14 16.46 12.36 -17.14
CA TRP A 14 17.26 12.33 -15.92
C TRP A 14 18.49 11.44 -16.11
N PRO A 15 19.56 11.66 -15.30
CA PRO A 15 20.64 10.70 -15.17
C PRO A 15 20.08 9.30 -14.94
N VAL A 16 20.63 8.30 -15.63
CA VAL A 16 20.10 6.92 -15.62
C VAL A 16 19.98 6.40 -14.19
N ASP A 17 20.95 6.73 -13.33
CA ASP A 17 21.00 6.30 -11.94
C ASP A 17 19.91 6.94 -11.04
N ASP A 18 19.34 8.08 -11.45
CA ASP A 18 18.27 8.77 -10.71
C ASP A 18 16.87 8.37 -11.19
N ARG A 19 16.78 7.63 -12.29
CA ARG A 19 15.49 7.15 -12.80
C ARG A 19 14.97 6.06 -11.88
N PRO A 20 13.71 6.12 -11.41
CA PRO A 20 13.23 5.22 -10.37
C PRO A 20 13.38 3.72 -10.71
N ARG A 21 13.15 3.29 -11.95
CA ARG A 21 13.24 1.86 -12.30
C ARG A 21 14.68 1.37 -12.31
N GLU A 22 15.56 2.18 -12.86
CA GLU A 22 16.98 1.89 -12.99
C GLU A 22 17.64 1.92 -11.60
N LYS A 23 17.28 2.90 -10.78
CA LYS A 23 17.65 2.97 -9.36
C LYS A 23 17.16 1.75 -8.58
N LEU A 24 15.91 1.30 -8.78
CA LEU A 24 15.37 0.08 -8.19
C LEU A 24 16.22 -1.15 -8.55
N LEU A 25 16.56 -1.31 -9.84
CA LEU A 25 17.32 -2.46 -10.32
C LEU A 25 18.78 -2.45 -9.86
N LYS A 26 19.38 -1.27 -9.69
CA LYS A 26 20.79 -1.10 -9.31
C LYS A 26 21.00 -1.12 -7.78
N ASN A 27 20.14 -0.44 -7.03
CA ASN A 27 20.34 -0.15 -5.61
C ASN A 27 19.29 -0.81 -4.69
N GLY A 28 18.27 -1.48 -5.27
CA GLY A 28 17.20 -2.15 -4.54
C GLY A 28 16.11 -1.20 -4.01
N GLU A 29 15.00 -1.79 -3.58
CA GLU A 29 13.78 -1.10 -3.15
C GLU A 29 13.97 -0.18 -1.95
N LYS A 30 14.93 -0.49 -1.06
CA LYS A 30 15.22 0.32 0.13
C LYS A 30 15.83 1.69 -0.18
N SER A 31 16.34 1.87 -1.40
CA SER A 31 16.92 3.14 -1.83
C SER A 31 15.87 4.13 -2.37
N LEU A 32 14.62 3.69 -2.53
CA LEU A 32 13.53 4.47 -3.08
C LEU A 32 12.65 5.04 -1.98
N SER A 33 12.19 6.26 -2.21
CA SER A 33 11.07 6.85 -1.47
C SER A 33 9.74 6.21 -1.88
N ASP A 34 8.72 6.35 -1.02
CA ASP A 34 7.36 5.91 -1.30
C ASP A 34 6.82 6.49 -2.63
N ALA A 35 7.16 7.75 -2.93
CA ALA A 35 6.79 8.39 -4.18
C ALA A 35 7.49 7.74 -5.39
N GLU A 36 8.76 7.35 -5.28
CA GLU A 36 9.47 6.65 -6.36
C GLU A 36 8.90 5.24 -6.59
N LEU A 37 8.61 4.50 -5.51
CA LEU A 37 7.96 3.18 -5.59
C LEU A 37 6.60 3.28 -6.29
N LEU A 38 5.79 4.25 -5.90
CA LEU A 38 4.49 4.49 -6.51
C LEU A 38 4.61 4.95 -7.98
N ALA A 39 5.60 5.79 -8.31
CA ALA A 39 5.84 6.25 -9.67
C ALA A 39 6.17 5.09 -10.63
N ILE A 40 6.88 4.07 -10.15
CA ILE A 40 7.18 2.86 -10.93
C ILE A 40 5.90 2.13 -11.30
N ILE A 41 4.98 1.96 -10.32
CA ILE A 41 3.67 1.32 -10.53
C ILE A 41 2.83 2.11 -11.55
N LEU A 42 2.79 3.44 -11.43
CA LEU A 42 2.01 4.31 -12.32
C LEU A 42 2.51 4.31 -13.76
N ARG A 43 3.77 3.93 -13.98
CA ARG A 43 4.48 3.75 -15.27
C ARG A 43 4.68 5.01 -16.12
N THR A 44 3.71 5.91 -16.14
CA THR A 44 3.62 7.05 -17.05
C THR A 44 2.97 8.26 -16.37
N GLY A 45 3.43 9.45 -16.75
CA GLY A 45 2.85 10.73 -16.35
C GLY A 45 1.60 11.09 -17.17
N VAL A 46 1.28 12.37 -17.19
CA VAL A 46 0.41 13.03 -18.17
C VAL A 46 1.07 14.32 -18.65
N GLN A 47 0.49 15.01 -19.61
CA GLN A 47 1.05 16.27 -20.10
C GLN A 47 1.28 17.27 -18.94
N GLY A 48 2.52 17.72 -18.80
CA GLY A 48 2.98 18.64 -17.75
C GLY A 48 3.23 18.02 -16.36
N HIS A 49 3.02 16.71 -16.17
CA HIS A 49 3.27 16.02 -14.90
C HIS A 49 3.88 14.64 -15.13
N SER A 50 5.09 14.42 -14.62
CA SER A 50 5.74 13.11 -14.65
C SER A 50 5.00 12.09 -13.77
N ALA A 51 5.31 10.80 -13.93
CA ALA A 51 4.77 9.76 -13.04
C ALA A 51 5.16 10.03 -11.57
N LEU A 52 6.35 10.58 -11.34
CA LEU A 52 6.84 10.94 -10.02
C LEU A 52 6.09 12.16 -9.44
N ASP A 53 5.73 13.14 -10.26
CA ASP A 53 4.90 14.27 -9.80
C ASP A 53 3.53 13.79 -9.34
N ILE A 54 2.90 12.89 -10.10
CA ILE A 54 1.59 12.31 -9.75
C ILE A 54 1.74 11.50 -8.45
N ALA A 55 2.77 10.66 -8.35
CA ALA A 55 3.03 9.87 -7.15
C ALA A 55 3.26 10.74 -5.91
N ARG A 56 4.07 11.80 -6.01
CA ARG A 56 4.28 12.79 -4.94
C ARG A 56 2.97 13.45 -4.51
N ALA A 57 2.13 13.85 -5.47
CA ALA A 57 0.83 14.43 -5.15
C ALA A 57 -0.08 13.45 -4.38
N VAL A 58 -0.06 12.16 -4.76
CA VAL A 58 -0.81 11.11 -4.05
C VAL A 58 -0.26 10.93 -2.64
N ILE A 59 1.05 10.73 -2.48
CA ILE A 59 1.67 10.57 -1.14
C ILE A 59 1.44 11.80 -0.27
N ASN A 60 1.55 13.02 -0.80
CA ASN A 60 1.30 14.24 -0.03
C ASN A 60 -0.17 14.37 0.43
N LYS A 61 -1.13 13.86 -0.36
CA LYS A 61 -2.55 13.90 0.02
C LYS A 61 -2.88 12.88 1.11
N PHE A 62 -2.34 11.66 0.99
CA PHE A 62 -2.75 10.54 1.83
C PHE A 62 -1.79 10.24 2.98
N GLY A 63 -0.54 10.72 2.94
CA GLY A 63 0.50 10.42 3.92
C GLY A 63 1.17 9.09 3.60
N THR A 64 0.68 8.01 4.20
CA THR A 64 1.28 6.67 4.12
C THR A 64 0.54 5.72 3.19
N PHE A 65 1.19 4.64 2.75
CA PHE A 65 0.50 3.56 2.01
C PHE A 65 -0.64 2.92 2.82
N ARG A 66 -0.55 2.95 4.16
CA ARG A 66 -1.62 2.49 5.05
C ARG A 66 -2.85 3.38 4.95
N GLU A 67 -2.69 4.69 5.06
CA GLU A 67 -3.80 5.65 4.92
C GLU A 67 -4.37 5.62 3.50
N LEU A 68 -3.50 5.53 2.48
CA LEU A 68 -3.89 5.34 1.08
C LEU A 68 -4.77 4.10 0.87
N SER A 69 -4.51 3.01 1.59
CA SER A 69 -5.30 1.78 1.51
C SER A 69 -6.73 1.93 2.04
N GLN A 70 -6.96 2.92 2.90
CA GLN A 70 -8.25 3.19 3.54
C GLN A 70 -9.08 4.26 2.79
N ALA A 71 -8.49 4.88 1.76
CA ALA A 71 -9.11 5.91 0.94
C ALA A 71 -10.40 5.41 0.26
N GLN A 72 -11.47 6.19 0.39
CA GLN A 72 -12.74 5.97 -0.28
C GLN A 72 -12.69 6.47 -1.73
N ALA A 73 -13.67 6.06 -2.54
CA ALA A 73 -13.75 6.46 -3.95
C ALA A 73 -13.77 7.99 -4.13
N CYS A 74 -14.44 8.72 -3.23
CA CYS A 74 -14.47 10.18 -3.23
C CYS A 74 -13.10 10.83 -2.99
N ASP A 75 -12.19 10.15 -2.27
CA ASP A 75 -10.88 10.70 -1.94
C ASP A 75 -9.93 10.70 -3.15
N TRP A 76 -10.23 9.93 -4.20
CA TRP A 76 -9.47 9.90 -5.45
C TRP A 76 -9.84 11.02 -6.43
N THR A 77 -10.79 11.87 -6.07
CA THR A 77 -11.16 13.04 -6.88
C THR A 77 -10.02 14.06 -6.94
N ASN A 78 -10.02 14.85 -8.02
CA ASN A 78 -9.14 16.01 -8.25
C ASN A 78 -7.65 15.73 -8.53
N PHE A 79 -7.26 14.49 -8.82
CA PHE A 79 -5.90 14.20 -9.29
C PHE A 79 -5.77 14.32 -10.80
N LYS A 80 -5.07 15.36 -11.27
CA LYS A 80 -4.72 15.49 -12.69
C LYS A 80 -3.83 14.33 -13.12
N GLY A 81 -4.32 13.52 -14.06
CA GLY A 81 -3.58 12.40 -14.63
C GLY A 81 -3.65 11.09 -13.88
N LEU A 82 -4.56 10.97 -12.90
CA LEU A 82 -4.87 9.74 -12.18
C LEU A 82 -6.30 9.25 -12.54
N GLY A 83 -6.44 8.67 -13.73
CA GLY A 83 -7.72 8.08 -14.16
C GLY A 83 -7.98 6.71 -13.52
N GLN A 84 -9.16 6.14 -13.80
CA GLN A 84 -9.63 4.87 -13.23
C GLN A 84 -8.61 3.73 -13.36
N ALA A 85 -7.91 3.63 -14.50
CA ALA A 85 -6.88 2.62 -14.71
C ALA A 85 -5.71 2.71 -13.71
N LYS A 86 -5.21 3.92 -13.43
CA LYS A 86 -4.12 4.14 -12.47
C LYS A 86 -4.60 3.94 -11.03
N ILE A 87 -5.82 4.34 -10.72
CA ILE A 87 -6.44 4.08 -9.41
C ILE A 87 -6.55 2.56 -9.18
N ALA A 88 -7.04 1.82 -10.18
CA ALA A 88 -7.14 0.36 -10.11
C ALA A 88 -5.76 -0.31 -9.92
N GLN A 89 -4.72 0.18 -10.60
CA GLN A 89 -3.34 -0.30 -10.40
C GLN A 89 -2.86 -0.11 -8.96
N ILE A 90 -3.08 1.07 -8.37
CA ILE A 90 -2.69 1.34 -6.98
C ILE A 90 -3.44 0.42 -6.03
N ARG A 91 -4.76 0.32 -6.17
CA ARG A 91 -5.59 -0.54 -5.31
C ARG A 91 -5.20 -2.01 -5.43
N ALA A 92 -4.86 -2.48 -6.63
CA ALA A 92 -4.35 -3.83 -6.85
C ALA A 92 -3.00 -4.06 -6.15
N ALA A 93 -2.05 -3.12 -6.26
CA ALA A 93 -0.75 -3.23 -5.58
C ALA A 93 -0.89 -3.29 -4.04
N ILE A 94 -1.76 -2.44 -3.48
CA ILE A 94 -2.07 -2.45 -2.04
C ILE A 94 -2.70 -3.78 -1.62
N GLU A 95 -3.68 -4.28 -2.38
CA GLU A 95 -4.34 -5.55 -2.10
C GLU A 95 -3.37 -6.74 -2.17
N ILE A 96 -2.42 -6.73 -3.11
CA ILE A 96 -1.35 -7.73 -3.18
C ILE A 96 -0.52 -7.69 -1.89
N GLY A 97 -0.09 -6.50 -1.46
CA GLY A 97 0.62 -6.32 -0.19
C GLY A 97 -0.19 -6.85 1.00
N ARG A 98 -1.48 -6.51 1.08
CA ARG A 98 -2.40 -7.00 2.11
C ARG A 98 -2.46 -8.53 2.12
N ARG A 99 -2.65 -9.18 0.96
CA ARG A 99 -2.68 -10.65 0.84
C ARG A 99 -1.35 -11.30 1.18
N PHE A 100 -0.23 -10.64 0.88
CA PHE A 100 1.10 -11.12 1.25
C PHE A 100 1.27 -11.13 2.78
N PHE A 101 0.91 -10.04 3.46
CA PHE A 101 0.94 -9.98 4.93
C PHE A 101 -0.10 -10.88 5.58
N GLU A 102 -1.26 -11.05 4.96
CA GLU A 102 -2.29 -12.00 5.39
C GLU A 102 -1.97 -13.45 5.04
N GLY A 103 -0.83 -13.68 4.37
CA GLY A 103 -0.44 -14.92 3.67
C GLY A 103 -0.94 -16.16 4.37
N ARG A 104 -1.48 -17.11 3.57
CA ARG A 104 -2.15 -18.35 4.01
C ARG A 104 -1.68 -18.78 5.38
N ILE A 105 -2.36 -18.29 6.41
CA ILE A 105 -2.06 -18.69 7.77
C ILE A 105 -2.31 -20.19 7.77
N ASN A 106 -1.25 -20.96 7.91
CA ASN A 106 -1.40 -22.37 8.19
C ASN A 106 -1.88 -22.43 9.64
N THR A 107 -3.19 -22.31 9.82
CA THR A 107 -3.86 -22.19 11.14
C THR A 107 -3.37 -23.29 12.08
N ARG A 108 -3.10 -24.49 11.54
CA ARG A 108 -2.56 -25.65 12.26
C ARG A 108 -1.18 -25.43 12.92
N LYS A 109 -0.39 -24.44 12.48
CA LYS A 109 0.90 -24.09 13.11
C LYS A 109 0.78 -23.00 14.18
N ILE A 110 -0.35 -22.29 14.24
CA ILE A 110 -0.56 -21.23 15.23
C ILE A 110 -1.13 -21.85 16.50
N ARG A 111 -0.32 -21.86 17.55
CA ARG A 111 -0.74 -22.24 18.90
C ARG A 111 -0.95 -20.96 19.72
N ILE A 112 -2.09 -20.86 20.39
CA ILE A 112 -2.43 -19.75 21.26
C ILE A 112 -2.17 -20.18 22.70
N GLU A 113 -1.16 -19.60 23.33
CA GLU A 113 -0.78 -19.91 24.72
C GLU A 113 -1.10 -18.73 25.65
N LYS A 114 -1.12 -17.50 25.12
CA LYS A 114 -1.39 -16.27 25.87
C LYS A 114 -2.15 -15.24 25.05
N ALA A 115 -2.74 -14.26 25.72
CA ALA A 115 -3.48 -13.16 25.09
C ALA A 115 -2.65 -12.40 24.04
N LYS A 116 -1.33 -12.29 24.24
CA LYS A 116 -0.41 -11.67 23.28
C LYS A 116 -0.41 -12.38 21.92
N ASP A 117 -0.59 -13.69 21.89
CA ASP A 117 -0.60 -14.47 20.64
C ASP A 117 -1.85 -14.13 19.81
N VAL A 118 -3.00 -14.00 20.48
CA VAL A 118 -4.25 -13.52 19.86
C VAL A 118 -4.08 -12.09 19.34
N ALA A 119 -3.50 -11.21 20.16
CA ALA A 119 -3.27 -9.82 19.77
C ALA A 119 -2.33 -9.72 18.56
N SER A 120 -1.23 -10.47 18.51
CA SER A 120 -0.31 -10.51 17.37
C SER A 120 -0.96 -11.08 16.11
N LEU A 121 -1.82 -12.08 16.25
CA LEU A 121 -2.56 -12.69 15.15
C LEU A 121 -3.62 -11.75 14.55
N LEU A 122 -4.38 -11.06 15.40
CA LEU A 122 -5.53 -10.25 15.01
C LEU A 122 -5.18 -8.79 14.74
N SER A 123 -4.18 -8.20 15.41
CA SER A 123 -3.84 -6.78 15.26
C SER A 123 -3.64 -6.36 13.80
N PRO A 124 -2.89 -7.10 12.95
CA PRO A 124 -2.72 -6.70 11.55
C PRO A 124 -4.03 -6.70 10.74
N ARG A 125 -5.04 -7.47 11.16
CA ARG A 125 -6.33 -7.63 10.47
C ARG A 125 -7.42 -6.73 11.03
N MET A 126 -7.25 -6.24 12.26
CA MET A 126 -8.28 -5.47 12.98
C MET A 126 -7.91 -4.00 13.17
N ARG A 127 -6.62 -3.64 13.18
CA ARG A 127 -6.15 -2.27 13.49
C ARG A 127 -6.69 -1.20 12.53
N ASP A 128 -6.96 -1.56 11.28
CA ASP A 128 -7.37 -0.61 10.23
C ASP A 128 -8.88 -0.64 9.94
N LEU A 129 -9.67 -1.40 10.71
CA LEU A 129 -11.11 -1.48 10.51
C LEU A 129 -11.78 -0.18 10.98
N LYS A 130 -12.57 0.44 10.09
CA LYS A 130 -13.34 1.67 10.38
C LYS A 130 -14.56 1.44 11.27
N LYS A 131 -14.91 0.19 11.52
CA LYS A 131 -16.03 -0.24 12.34
C LYS A 131 -15.54 -1.28 13.33
N GLU A 132 -16.18 -1.34 14.49
CA GLU A 132 -15.98 -2.44 15.42
C GLU A 132 -16.31 -3.77 14.73
N ALA A 133 -15.53 -4.79 15.03
CA ALA A 133 -15.72 -6.09 14.43
C ALA A 133 -15.39 -7.19 15.44
N PHE A 134 -16.32 -8.11 15.62
CA PHE A 134 -16.13 -9.27 16.48
C PHE A 134 -15.51 -10.43 15.69
N ARG A 135 -14.60 -11.17 16.31
CA ARG A 135 -13.90 -12.32 15.71
C ARG A 135 -13.97 -13.51 16.66
N VAL A 136 -14.30 -14.67 16.11
CA VAL A 136 -14.29 -15.94 16.84
C VAL A 136 -13.13 -16.80 16.33
N LEU A 137 -12.29 -17.27 17.26
CA LEU A 137 -11.21 -18.21 16.98
C LEU A 137 -11.62 -19.60 17.47
N TYR A 138 -11.66 -20.57 16.56
CA TYR A 138 -11.86 -21.97 16.89
C TYR A 138 -10.51 -22.62 17.17
N LEU A 139 -10.35 -23.18 18.36
CA LEU A 139 -9.12 -23.85 18.78
C LEU A 139 -9.35 -25.35 18.97
N ASP A 140 -8.32 -26.16 18.72
CA ASP A 140 -8.31 -27.57 19.11
C ASP A 140 -7.95 -27.76 20.59
N ALA A 141 -8.01 -29.00 21.08
CA ALA A 141 -7.67 -29.33 22.47
C ALA A 141 -6.20 -29.03 22.87
N LYS A 142 -5.33 -28.71 21.90
CA LYS A 142 -3.93 -28.30 22.12
C LYS A 142 -3.74 -26.78 21.94
N ASN A 143 -4.84 -26.02 21.90
CA ASN A 143 -4.92 -24.59 21.63
C ASN A 143 -4.39 -24.17 20.25
N ARG A 144 -4.45 -25.06 19.25
CA ARG A 144 -4.06 -24.73 17.88
C ARG A 144 -5.26 -24.15 17.14
N LEU A 145 -5.01 -23.12 16.35
CA LEU A 145 -6.05 -22.48 15.56
C LEU A 145 -6.56 -23.46 14.48
N ILE A 146 -7.85 -23.81 14.57
CA ILE A 146 -8.55 -24.58 13.54
C ILE A 146 -9.05 -23.63 12.46
N ASN A 147 -9.80 -22.62 12.89
CA ASN A 147 -10.47 -21.67 12.01
C ASN A 147 -10.65 -20.31 12.71
N MET A 148 -10.88 -19.26 11.92
CA MET A 148 -11.18 -17.91 12.38
C MET A 148 -12.35 -17.37 11.57
N VAL A 149 -13.42 -16.95 12.24
CA VAL A 149 -14.63 -16.43 11.58
C VAL A 149 -14.82 -14.97 11.93
N LEU A 150 -15.11 -14.17 10.91
CA LEU A 150 -15.60 -12.81 11.04
C LEU A 150 -17.11 -12.87 11.29
N SER A 151 -17.54 -12.51 12.50
CA SER A 151 -18.94 -12.20 12.72
C SER A 151 -19.14 -10.73 12.38
N HIS A 152 -19.91 -10.48 11.34
CA HIS A 152 -20.48 -9.16 11.11
C HIS A 152 -21.56 -8.95 12.18
N LEU A 153 -21.19 -8.32 13.30
CA LEU A 153 -22.18 -7.67 14.15
C LEU A 153 -22.35 -6.25 13.61
N VAL A 154 -23.63 -5.86 13.54
CA VAL A 154 -24.28 -4.78 12.77
C VAL A 154 -23.56 -3.44 12.85
#